data_AF-A0A7Y8JG39-F1
#
_entry.id   AF-A0A7Y8JG39-F1
#
_cell.length_a   1.000
_cell.length_b   1.000
_cell.length_c   1.000
_cell.angle_alpha   90.00
_cell.angle_beta   90.00
_cell.angle_gamma   90.00
#
_symmetry.space_group_name_H-M   'P 1'
#
loop_
_entity.id
_entity.type
_entity.pdbx_description
1 polymer ?
#
loop_
_entity_poly.entity_id
_entity_poly.type
_entity_poly.pdbx_seq_one_letter_code
_entity_poly.pdbx_strand_id
1 'polypeptide(L)'
;MSERIKLLAYLVAIIIASWTTSPAWLTGGLLATLLLCGRDAMRMVRRAIVTTIAFSGIVSAAYAGYRWLAFDTLPLDWLVTVNLRVLLMAMLTFLVIARVNLFQALSVSRRFSFLLVLAVSQSIGLKRVLDEFRMGLHSRSIRPASLRDRYRAVAHAAGWLVDKSLGHAHESAQALKSRGLFK
;
A
#
# COMPACT_ATOMS: atom_id res chain seq x y z
N MET A 1 -11.03 12.21 18.00
CA MET A 1 -10.79 12.93 16.73
C MET A 1 -11.52 12.22 15.61
N SER A 2 -12.19 12.96 14.73
CA SER A 2 -12.81 12.36 13.53
C SER A 2 -11.74 11.67 12.67
N GLU A 3 -12.03 10.47 12.16
CA GLU A 3 -11.16 9.70 11.24
C GLU A 3 -10.72 10.53 10.03
N ARG A 4 -11.56 11.49 9.63
CA ARG A 4 -11.30 12.46 8.56
C ARG A 4 -10.10 13.36 8.88
N ILE A 5 -10.06 13.87 10.11
CA ILE A 5 -8.98 14.77 10.55
C ILE A 5 -7.65 14.01 10.59
N LYS A 6 -7.68 12.74 10.99
CA LYS A 6 -6.47 11.89 10.98
C LYS A 6 -5.93 11.70 9.55
N LEU A 7 -6.81 11.44 8.58
CA LEU A 7 -6.42 11.27 7.18
C LEU A 7 -5.88 12.59 6.57
N LEU A 8 -6.55 13.72 6.87
CA LEU A 8 -6.12 15.03 6.38
C LEU A 8 -4.79 15.44 7.02
N ALA A 9 -4.64 15.24 8.33
CA ALA A 9 -3.37 15.46 9.03
C ALA A 9 -2.24 14.60 8.46
N TYR A 10 -2.52 13.36 8.06
CA TYR A 10 -1.55 12.51 7.38
C TYR A 10 -1.16 13.03 5.99
N LEU A 11 -2.12 13.46 5.17
CA LEU A 11 -1.82 14.03 3.85
C LEU A 11 -0.94 15.28 3.98
N VAL A 12 -1.26 16.15 4.94
CA VAL A 12 -0.45 17.33 5.25
C VAL A 12 0.93 16.93 5.75
N ALA A 13 1.03 15.94 6.64
CA ALA A 13 2.31 15.45 7.14
C ALA A 13 3.20 14.88 6.04
N ILE A 14 2.62 14.17 5.05
CA ILE A 14 3.37 13.68 3.88
C ILE A 14 3.91 14.83 3.04
N ILE A 15 3.10 15.84 2.77
CA ILE A 15 3.51 17.00 1.97
C ILE A 15 4.66 17.73 2.68
N ILE A 16 4.51 17.97 3.98
CA ILE A 16 5.55 18.60 4.82
C ILE A 16 6.83 17.74 4.82
N ALA A 17 6.72 16.43 5.01
CA ALA A 17 7.88 15.53 4.99
C ALA A 17 8.60 15.51 3.63
N SER A 18 7.85 15.67 2.54
CA SER A 18 8.41 15.76 1.18
C SER A 18 9.22 17.04 0.96
N TRP A 19 8.72 18.18 1.47
CA TRP A 19 9.38 19.48 1.33
C TRP A 19 10.53 19.71 2.31
N THR A 20 10.53 19.00 3.44
CA THR A 20 11.53 19.20 4.48
C THR A 20 12.88 18.62 4.04
N THR A 21 13.89 19.49 3.91
CA THR A 21 15.27 19.11 3.55
C THR A 21 16.18 19.01 4.77
N SER A 22 15.84 19.68 5.87
CA SER A 22 16.66 19.69 7.10
C SER A 22 16.59 18.35 7.86
N PRO A 23 17.72 17.70 8.16
CA PRO A 23 17.76 16.43 8.90
C PRO A 23 17.10 16.50 10.29
N ALA A 24 17.27 17.61 11.00
CA ALA A 24 16.75 17.79 12.37
C ALA A 24 15.20 17.77 12.42
N TRP A 25 14.53 18.32 11.42
CA TRP A 25 13.07 18.29 11.35
C TRP A 25 12.54 16.91 10.97
N LEU A 26 13.28 16.16 10.15
CA LEU A 26 12.94 14.78 9.81
C LEU A 26 13.13 13.84 11.01
N THR A 27 14.19 14.00 11.80
CA THR A 27 14.37 13.22 13.04
C THR A 27 13.30 13.57 14.06
N GLY A 28 12.97 14.86 14.22
CA GLY A 28 11.87 15.31 15.07
C GLY A 28 10.52 14.72 14.66
N GLY A 29 10.21 14.74 13.36
CA GLY A 29 9.02 14.10 12.81
C GLY A 29 9.00 12.59 13.06
N LEU A 30 10.14 11.92 12.89
CA LEU A 30 10.27 10.48 13.15
C LEU A 30 10.03 10.16 14.63
N LEU A 31 10.64 10.90 15.55
CA LEU A 31 10.41 10.75 16.98
C LEU A 31 8.95 11.01 17.36
N ALA A 32 8.32 12.04 16.81
CA ALA A 32 6.89 12.29 17.01
C ALA A 32 6.03 11.12 16.54
N THR A 33 6.33 10.55 15.37
CA THR A 33 5.59 9.36 14.89
C THR A 33 5.82 8.13 15.76
N LEU A 34 7.03 7.92 16.29
CA LEU A 34 7.33 6.84 17.21
C LEU A 34 6.54 6.97 18.52
N LEU A 35 6.45 8.19 19.07
CA LEU A 35 5.64 8.47 20.26
C LEU A 35 4.16 8.18 20.01
N LEU A 36 3.63 8.54 18.83
CA LEU A 36 2.24 8.24 18.45
C LEU A 36 1.97 6.74 18.26
N CYS A 37 2.97 5.97 17.79
CA CYS A 37 2.87 4.52 17.65
C CYS A 37 2.80 3.81 19.03
N GLY A 38 3.43 4.36 20.06
CA GLY A 38 3.42 3.81 21.42
C GLY A 38 4.05 2.42 21.49
N ARG A 39 3.34 1.45 22.10
CA ARG A 39 3.85 0.08 22.33
C ARG A 39 4.12 -0.72 21.06
N ASP A 40 3.47 -0.40 19.94
CA ASP A 40 3.69 -1.07 18.67
C ASP A 40 4.84 -0.45 17.84
N ALA A 41 5.47 0.63 18.33
CA ALA A 41 6.49 1.37 17.58
C ALA A 41 7.59 0.48 17.01
N MET A 42 8.17 -0.43 17.82
CA MET A 42 9.26 -1.29 17.37
C MET A 42 8.83 -2.24 16.23
N ARG A 43 7.62 -2.79 16.31
CA ARG A 43 7.06 -3.64 15.26
C ARG A 43 6.84 -2.86 13.97
N MET A 44 6.35 -1.63 14.09
CA MET A 44 6.12 -0.76 12.95
C MET A 44 7.43 -0.36 12.29
N VAL A 45 8.42 0.10 13.07
CA VAL A 45 9.78 0.44 12.60
C VAL A 45 10.40 -0.71 11.83
N ARG A 46 10.38 -1.92 12.40
CA ARG A 46 10.93 -3.10 11.72
C ARG A 46 10.23 -3.36 10.38
N ARG A 47 8.90 -3.25 10.32
CA ARG A 47 8.16 -3.41 9.07
C ARG A 47 8.52 -2.35 8.04
N ALA A 48 8.64 -1.08 8.44
CA ALA A 48 9.04 -0.02 7.53
C ALA A 48 10.45 -0.20 7.01
N ILE A 49 11.42 -0.47 7.89
CA ILE A 49 12.80 -0.73 7.48
C ILE A 49 12.84 -1.89 6.48
N VAL A 50 12.19 -3.02 6.79
CA VAL A 50 12.19 -4.18 5.86
C VAL A 50 11.56 -3.83 4.51
N THR A 51 10.53 -2.96 4.50
CA THR A 51 9.85 -2.55 3.27
C THR A 51 10.67 -1.54 2.47
N THR A 52 11.40 -0.64 3.12
CA THR A 52 12.13 0.44 2.45
C THR A 52 13.60 0.12 2.18
N ILE A 53 14.21 -0.83 2.89
CA ILE A 53 15.66 -1.06 2.82
C ILE A 53 16.11 -1.54 1.44
N ALA A 54 15.32 -2.35 0.76
CA ALA A 54 15.66 -2.83 -0.59
C ALA A 54 15.74 -1.66 -1.57
N PHE A 55 14.70 -0.82 -1.61
CA PHE A 55 14.66 0.34 -2.49
C PHE A 55 15.67 1.42 -2.08
N SER A 56 15.64 1.83 -0.81
CA SER A 56 16.49 2.90 -0.28
C SER A 56 17.97 2.51 -0.32
N GLY A 57 18.28 1.24 -0.09
CA GLY A 57 19.63 0.70 -0.19
C GLY A 57 20.17 0.75 -1.61
N ILE A 58 19.39 0.32 -2.61
CA ILE A 58 19.78 0.39 -4.02
C ILE A 58 20.01 1.85 -4.45
N VAL A 59 19.08 2.76 -4.12
CA VAL A 59 19.20 4.18 -4.48
C VAL A 59 20.41 4.83 -3.80
N SER A 60 20.62 4.55 -2.52
CA SER A 60 21.75 5.08 -1.77
C SER A 60 23.08 4.54 -2.30
N ALA A 61 23.16 3.24 -2.62
CA ALA A 61 24.35 2.62 -3.17
C ALA A 61 24.68 3.14 -4.58
N ALA A 62 23.67 3.27 -5.43
CA ALA A 62 23.84 3.83 -6.78
C ALA A 62 24.35 5.27 -6.74
N TYR A 63 23.78 6.11 -5.87
CA TYR A 63 24.20 7.50 -5.74
C TYR A 63 25.60 7.63 -5.11
N ALA A 64 25.88 6.85 -4.06
CA ALA A 64 27.20 6.82 -3.44
C ALA A 64 28.27 6.34 -4.43
N GLY A 65 27.99 5.29 -5.21
CA GLY A 65 28.90 4.80 -6.25
C GLY A 65 29.18 5.85 -7.32
N TYR A 66 28.14 6.51 -7.84
CA TYR A 66 28.29 7.60 -8.82
C TYR A 66 29.17 8.74 -8.29
N ARG A 67 28.92 9.18 -7.04
CA ARG A 67 29.67 10.28 -6.41
C ARG A 67 31.10 9.91 -6.08
N TRP A 68 31.34 8.67 -5.65
CA TRP A 68 32.68 8.15 -5.40
C TRP A 68 33.52 8.13 -6.68
N LEU A 69 32.95 7.62 -7.78
CA LEU A 69 33.60 7.59 -9.09
C LEU A 69 33.89 8.99 -9.68
N ALA A 70 33.05 9.98 -9.39
CA ALA A 70 33.13 11.30 -10.02
C ALA A 70 33.86 12.37 -9.19
N PHE A 71 33.80 12.31 -7.85
CA PHE A 71 34.24 13.42 -6.98
C PHE A 71 34.94 12.97 -5.69
N ASP A 72 35.21 11.67 -5.50
CA ASP A 72 35.90 11.08 -4.34
C ASP A 72 35.36 11.50 -2.96
N THR A 73 34.12 11.99 -2.93
CA THR A 73 33.45 12.53 -1.73
C THR A 73 32.15 11.79 -1.51
N LEU A 74 31.94 11.34 -0.27
CA LEU A 74 30.69 10.72 0.16
C LEU A 74 29.74 11.81 0.66
N PRO A 75 28.60 12.07 -0.02
CA PRO A 75 27.63 13.07 0.43
C PRO A 75 26.76 12.50 1.55
N LEU A 76 27.34 12.34 2.74
CA LEU A 76 26.68 11.77 3.92
C LEU A 76 25.40 12.52 4.28
N ASP A 77 25.40 13.84 4.17
CA ASP A 77 24.23 14.67 4.49
C ASP A 77 23.02 14.34 3.61
N TRP A 78 23.26 14.11 2.31
CA TRP A 78 22.19 13.74 1.37
C TRP A 78 21.69 12.33 1.65
N LEU A 79 22.60 11.37 1.87
CA LEU A 79 22.23 9.99 2.16
C LEU A 79 21.37 9.90 3.42
N VAL A 80 21.77 10.59 4.50
CA VAL A 80 21.01 10.61 5.75
C VAL A 80 19.63 11.23 5.52
N THR A 81 19.56 12.39 4.87
CA THR A 81 18.29 13.10 4.62
C THR A 81 17.31 12.25 3.83
N VAL A 82 17.77 11.60 2.75
CA VAL A 82 16.90 10.77 1.89
C VAL A 82 16.41 9.54 2.63
N ASN A 83 17.30 8.80 3.28
CA ASN A 83 16.91 7.59 4.02
C ASN A 83 15.93 7.93 5.16
N LEU A 84 16.17 9.03 5.86
CA LEU A 84 15.33 9.47 6.97
C LEU A 84 13.95 9.94 6.48
N ARG A 85 13.88 10.64 5.34
CA ARG A 85 12.61 11.03 4.69
C ARG A 85 11.81 9.80 4.28
N VAL A 86 12.44 8.85 3.59
CA VAL A 86 11.78 7.61 3.14
C VAL A 86 11.25 6.83 4.33
N LEU A 87 12.05 6.69 5.39
CA LEU A 87 11.63 6.01 6.62
C LEU A 87 10.47 6.71 7.31
N LEU A 88 10.50 8.04 7.43
CA LEU A 88 9.42 8.85 8.01
C LEU A 88 8.12 8.68 7.22
N MET A 89 8.16 8.76 5.89
CA MET A 89 6.98 8.59 5.04
C MET A 89 6.40 7.18 5.15
N ALA A 90 7.25 6.15 5.19
CA ALA A 90 6.81 4.78 5.43
C ALA A 90 6.16 4.62 6.82
N MET A 91 6.75 5.19 7.87
CA MET A 91 6.18 5.22 9.23
C MET A 91 4.81 5.90 9.30
N LEU A 92 4.67 7.08 8.70
CA LEU A 92 3.40 7.77 8.61
C LEU A 92 2.33 6.92 7.91
N THR A 93 2.73 6.24 6.83
CA THR A 93 1.83 5.37 6.05
C THR A 93 1.34 4.20 6.89
N PHE A 94 2.24 3.48 7.56
CA PHE A 94 1.86 2.36 8.43
C PHE A 94 1.04 2.81 9.65
N LEU A 95 1.33 3.99 10.21
CA LEU A 95 0.57 4.56 11.30
C LEU A 95 -0.88 4.80 10.90
N VAL A 96 -1.11 5.36 9.71
CA VAL A 96 -2.46 5.58 9.20
C VAL A 96 -3.18 4.28 8.90
N ILE A 97 -2.52 3.33 8.24
CA ILE A 97 -3.12 2.01 7.96
C ILE A 97 -3.57 1.33 9.25
N ALA A 98 -2.80 1.46 10.34
CA ALA A 98 -3.12 0.82 11.62
C ALA A 98 -4.19 1.56 12.44
N ARG A 99 -4.31 2.88 12.30
CA ARG A 99 -5.11 3.73 13.21
C ARG A 99 -6.30 4.42 12.55
N VAL A 100 -6.41 4.37 11.23
CA VAL A 100 -7.47 5.03 10.47
C VAL A 100 -8.40 4.01 9.83
N ASN A 101 -9.69 4.13 10.14
CA ASN A 101 -10.71 3.34 9.46
C ASN A 101 -11.06 4.01 8.12
N LEU A 102 -10.60 3.41 7.02
CA LEU A 102 -10.79 3.96 5.68
C LEU A 102 -12.27 4.18 5.30
N PHE A 103 -13.18 3.30 5.76
CA PHE A 103 -14.62 3.45 5.53
C PHE A 103 -15.19 4.70 6.20
N GLN A 104 -14.76 4.97 7.43
CA GLN A 104 -15.18 6.18 8.15
C GLN A 104 -14.48 7.43 7.60
N ALA A 105 -13.22 7.32 7.17
CA ALA A 105 -12.47 8.42 6.61
C ALA A 105 -13.04 8.90 5.25
N LEU A 106 -13.48 7.99 4.39
CA LEU A 106 -14.09 8.31 3.08
C LEU A 106 -15.60 8.60 3.13
N SER A 107 -16.19 8.68 4.33
CA SER A 107 -17.61 9.04 4.52
C SER A 107 -17.97 10.48 4.10
N VAL A 108 -17.02 11.24 3.53
CA VAL A 108 -17.22 12.60 3.01
C VAL A 108 -18.26 12.63 1.88
N SER A 109 -18.28 11.59 1.04
CA SER A 109 -19.28 11.44 -0.01
C SER A 109 -19.94 10.07 0.07
N ARG A 110 -21.27 10.07 0.01
CA ARG A 110 -22.07 8.83 -0.06
C ARG A 110 -21.65 7.97 -1.27
N ARG A 111 -21.23 8.60 -2.39
CA ARG A 111 -20.75 7.90 -3.59
C ARG A 111 -19.41 7.19 -3.36
N PHE A 112 -18.43 7.86 -2.74
CA PHE A 112 -17.13 7.25 -2.45
C PHE A 112 -17.24 6.13 -1.42
N SER A 113 -18.03 6.33 -0.37
CA SER A 113 -18.29 5.26 0.61
C SER A 113 -18.98 4.07 -0.05
N PHE A 114 -19.93 4.31 -0.95
CA PHE A 114 -20.61 3.25 -1.71
C PHE A 114 -19.64 2.47 -2.60
N LEU A 115 -18.81 3.17 -3.39
CA LEU A 115 -17.81 2.54 -4.26
C LEU A 115 -16.79 1.75 -3.46
N LEU A 116 -16.33 2.26 -2.32
CA LEU A 116 -15.39 1.56 -1.45
C LEU A 116 -15.98 0.27 -0.91
N VAL A 117 -17.22 0.31 -0.41
CA VAL A 117 -17.92 -0.89 0.09
C VAL A 117 -18.11 -1.92 -1.03
N LEU A 118 -18.55 -1.47 -2.21
CA LEU A 118 -18.71 -2.34 -3.37
C LEU A 118 -17.36 -2.98 -3.76
N ALA A 119 -16.30 -2.18 -3.91
CA ALA A 119 -14.97 -2.65 -4.28
C ALA A 119 -14.41 -3.65 -3.25
N VAL A 120 -14.53 -3.37 -1.95
CA VAL A 120 -14.08 -4.30 -0.91
C VAL A 120 -14.88 -5.59 -0.95
N SER A 121 -16.20 -5.53 -1.06
CA SER A 121 -17.05 -6.72 -1.17
C SER A 121 -16.66 -7.59 -2.37
N GLN A 122 -16.46 -6.99 -3.54
CA GLN A 122 -16.05 -7.72 -4.75
C GLN A 122 -14.64 -8.29 -4.60
N SER A 123 -13.69 -7.54 -4.01
CA SER A 123 -12.33 -8.02 -3.80
C SER A 123 -12.25 -9.28 -2.91
N ILE A 124 -13.12 -9.37 -1.89
CA ILE A 124 -13.20 -10.54 -1.02
C ILE A 124 -13.73 -11.75 -1.80
N GLY A 125 -14.76 -11.56 -2.63
CA GLY A 125 -15.30 -12.60 -3.49
C GLY A 125 -14.26 -13.12 -4.49
N LEU A 126 -13.62 -12.21 -5.22
CA LEU A 126 -12.59 -12.56 -6.21
C LEU A 126 -11.38 -13.24 -5.56
N LYS A 127 -10.98 -12.82 -4.35
CA LYS A 127 -9.90 -13.46 -3.60
C LYS A 127 -10.23 -14.93 -3.29
N ARG A 128 -11.46 -15.22 -2.83
CA ARG A 128 -11.88 -16.60 -2.57
C ARG A 128 -11.81 -17.46 -3.83
N VAL A 129 -12.28 -16.94 -4.95
CA VAL A 129 -12.24 -17.68 -6.22
C VAL A 129 -10.80 -17.89 -6.70
N LEU A 130 -9.91 -16.92 -6.50
CA LEU A 130 -8.48 -17.09 -6.80
C LEU A 130 -7.85 -18.21 -5.93
N ASP A 131 -8.23 -18.28 -4.66
CA ASP A 131 -7.79 -19.36 -3.77
C ASP A 131 -8.33 -20.73 -4.23
N GLU A 132 -9.57 -20.80 -4.74
CA GLU A 132 -10.14 -22.01 -5.35
C GLU A 132 -9.37 -22.44 -6.61
N PHE A 133 -9.01 -21.51 -7.51
CA PHE A 133 -8.14 -21.82 -8.66
C PHE A 133 -6.79 -22.37 -8.22
N ARG A 134 -6.20 -21.80 -7.16
CA ARG A 134 -4.93 -22.27 -6.60
C ARG A 134 -5.06 -23.68 -6.04
N MET A 135 -6.13 -23.98 -5.31
CA MET A 135 -6.40 -25.32 -4.77
C MET A 135 -6.66 -26.32 -5.91
N GLY A 136 -7.39 -25.93 -6.94
CA GLY A 136 -7.66 -26.75 -8.13
C GLY A 136 -6.39 -27.06 -8.93
N LEU A 137 -5.45 -26.11 -9.03
CA LEU A 137 -4.15 -26.38 -9.65
C LEU A 137 -3.34 -27.38 -8.80
N HIS A 138 -3.36 -27.21 -7.48
CA HIS A 138 -2.62 -28.08 -6.56
C HIS A 138 -3.16 -29.52 -6.58
N SER A 139 -4.47 -29.72 -6.56
CA SER A 139 -5.09 -31.04 -6.57
C SER A 139 -4.90 -31.79 -7.90
N ARG A 140 -4.78 -31.07 -9.01
CA ARG A 140 -4.52 -31.64 -10.34
C ARG A 140 -3.04 -31.91 -10.61
N SER A 141 -2.15 -31.50 -9.71
CA SER A 141 -0.70 -31.62 -9.88
C SER A 141 -0.13 -32.69 -8.94
N ILE A 142 0.38 -33.78 -9.49
CA ILE A 142 1.06 -34.85 -8.71
C ILE A 142 2.38 -34.32 -8.10
N ARG A 143 2.99 -33.32 -8.75
CA ARG A 143 4.20 -32.60 -8.32
C ARG A 143 3.95 -31.09 -8.38
N PRO A 144 4.69 -30.25 -7.62
CA PRO A 144 4.53 -28.80 -7.72
C PRO A 144 4.67 -28.33 -9.17
N ALA A 145 3.68 -27.59 -9.65
CA ALA A 145 3.61 -27.12 -11.03
C ALA A 145 4.84 -26.28 -11.40
N SER A 146 5.32 -26.43 -12.65
CA SER A 146 6.45 -25.65 -13.17
C SER A 146 6.11 -24.16 -13.23
N LEU A 147 7.12 -23.28 -13.25
CA LEU A 147 6.89 -21.83 -13.34
C LEU A 147 6.07 -21.45 -14.59
N ARG A 148 6.27 -22.16 -15.71
CA ARG A 148 5.51 -21.95 -16.95
C ARG A 148 4.05 -22.32 -16.79
N ASP A 149 3.76 -23.45 -16.15
CA ASP A 149 2.38 -23.91 -15.93
C ASP A 149 1.66 -23.03 -14.92
N ARG A 150 2.36 -22.58 -13.88
CA ARG A 150 1.82 -21.60 -12.92
C ARG A 150 1.47 -20.28 -13.61
N TYR A 151 2.33 -19.80 -14.49
CA TYR A 151 2.05 -18.58 -15.26
C TYR A 151 0.81 -18.75 -16.15
N ARG A 152 0.72 -19.86 -16.89
CA ARG A 152 -0.46 -20.16 -17.72
C ARG A 152 -1.74 -20.27 -16.89
N ALA A 153 -1.69 -20.98 -15.77
CA ALA A 153 -2.84 -21.12 -14.88
C ALA A 153 -3.30 -19.77 -14.30
N VAL A 154 -2.35 -18.92 -13.89
CA VAL A 154 -2.65 -17.55 -13.43
C VAL A 154 -3.22 -16.70 -14.55
N ALA A 155 -2.69 -16.79 -15.77
CA ALA A 155 -3.22 -16.05 -16.93
C ALA A 155 -4.67 -16.45 -17.25
N HIS A 156 -4.99 -17.75 -17.22
CA HIS A 156 -6.36 -18.23 -17.40
C HIS A 156 -7.28 -17.79 -16.26
N ALA A 157 -6.83 -17.90 -15.00
CA ALA A 157 -7.61 -17.45 -13.86
C ALA A 157 -7.86 -15.93 -13.91
N ALA A 158 -6.86 -15.14 -14.29
CA ALA A 158 -6.98 -13.70 -14.44
C ALA A 158 -7.98 -13.32 -15.54
N GLY A 159 -7.88 -13.95 -16.72
CA GLY A 159 -8.84 -13.72 -17.81
C GLY A 159 -10.28 -14.03 -17.37
N TRP A 160 -10.48 -15.20 -16.78
CA TRP A 160 -11.80 -15.59 -16.27
C TRP A 160 -12.32 -14.64 -15.17
N LEU A 161 -11.45 -14.18 -14.25
CA LEU A 161 -11.85 -13.24 -13.19
C LEU A 161 -12.27 -11.89 -13.78
N VAL A 162 -11.60 -11.42 -14.83
CA VAL A 162 -11.96 -10.17 -15.52
C VAL A 162 -13.31 -10.32 -16.22
N ASP A 163 -13.49 -11.38 -17.01
CA ASP A 163 -14.75 -11.65 -17.72
C ASP A 163 -15.92 -11.76 -16.73
N LYS A 164 -15.71 -12.52 -15.65
CA LYS A 164 -16.68 -12.64 -14.57
C LYS A 164 -16.98 -11.29 -13.92
N SER A 165 -15.96 -10.48 -13.62
CA SER A 165 -16.14 -9.17 -13.00
C SER A 165 -16.95 -8.22 -13.89
N LEU A 166 -16.74 -8.24 -15.21
CA LEU A 166 -17.51 -7.44 -16.17
C LEU A 166 -18.97 -7.86 -16.22
N GLY A 167 -19.24 -9.17 -16.27
CA GLY A 167 -20.60 -9.71 -16.19
C GLY A 167 -21.30 -9.32 -14.89
N HIS A 168 -20.64 -9.55 -13.75
CA HIS A 168 -21.17 -9.17 -12.43
C HIS A 168 -21.40 -7.67 -12.28
N ALA A 169 -20.57 -6.82 -12.90
CA ALA A 169 -20.76 -5.37 -12.85
C ALA A 169 -22.08 -4.97 -13.53
N HIS A 170 -22.42 -5.59 -14.67
CA HIS A 170 -23.68 -5.34 -15.36
C HIS A 170 -24.89 -5.79 -14.53
N GLU A 171 -24.87 -7.02 -14.03
CA GLU A 171 -25.94 -7.58 -13.20
C GLU A 171 -26.11 -6.78 -11.89
N SER A 172 -25.01 -6.42 -11.23
CA SER A 172 -25.04 -5.63 -9.99
C SER A 172 -25.62 -4.24 -10.25
N ALA A 173 -25.23 -3.58 -11.35
CA ALA A 173 -25.77 -2.28 -11.71
C ALA A 173 -27.29 -2.35 -11.98
N GLN A 174 -27.75 -3.36 -12.72
CA GLN A 174 -29.18 -3.58 -12.96
C GLN A 174 -29.95 -3.87 -11.67
N ALA A 175 -29.43 -4.73 -10.80
CA ALA A 175 -30.03 -5.04 -9.50
C ALA A 175 -30.10 -3.82 -8.58
N LEU A 176 -29.09 -2.95 -8.59
CA LEU A 176 -29.11 -1.70 -7.82
C LEU A 176 -30.12 -0.70 -8.42
N LYS A 177 -30.24 -0.64 -9.75
CA LYS A 177 -31.22 0.20 -10.43
C LYS A 177 -32.65 -0.25 -10.13
N SER A 178 -32.95 -1.55 -10.16
CA SER A 178 -34.28 -2.08 -9.84
C SER A 178 -34.67 -1.84 -8.38
N ARG A 179 -33.69 -1.82 -7.46
CA ARG A 179 -33.87 -1.43 -6.05
C ARG A 179 -34.03 0.08 -5.83
N GLY A 180 -34.05 0.89 -6.89
CA GLY A 180 -34.26 2.34 -6.82
C GLY A 180 -33.06 3.14 -6.32
N LEU A 181 -31.87 2.56 -6.34
CA LEU A 181 -30.66 3.18 -5.79
C LEU A 181 -30.06 4.25 -6.73
N PHE A 182 -30.36 4.14 -8.02
CA PHE A 182 -30.04 5.11 -9.05
C PHE A 182 -31.37 5.59 -9.68
N LYS A 183 -31.98 6.60 -9.06
CA LYS A 183 -33.00 7.44 -9.71
C LYS A 183 -32.33 8.65 -10.31
#